data_AF-A0A5C7PXI4-F1
#
_entry.id   AF-A0A5C7PXI4-F1
#
_cell.length_a   1.000
_cell.length_b   1.000
_cell.length_c   1.000
_cell.angle_alpha   90.00
_cell.angle_beta   90.00
_cell.angle_gamma   90.00
#
_symmetry.space_group_name_H-M   'P 1'
#
loop_
_entity.id
_entity.type
_entity.pdbx_description
1 polymer ?
#
loop_
_entity_poly.entity_id
_entity_poly.type
_entity_poly.pdbx_seq_one_letter_code
_entity_poly.pdbx_strand_id
1 'polypeptide(L)' 'MINGLDVYKQCGERCARARARGDEATATFEKGYYWRMRNVERTPADQEAARKAFDDAYRETSTKMRGIKA' A
#
# COMPACT_ATOMS: atom_id res chain seq x y z
N MET A 1 0.30 18.00 -11.17
CA MET A 1 0.94 17.89 -9.85
C MET A 1 0.84 16.43 -9.44
N ILE A 2 1.96 15.69 -9.41
CA ILE A 2 1.94 14.30 -8.95
C ILE A 2 1.73 14.37 -7.43
N ASN A 3 0.61 13.84 -6.93
CA ASN A 3 0.34 13.81 -5.50
C ASN A 3 1.21 12.72 -4.87
N GLY A 4 2.11 13.09 -3.95
CA GLY A 4 3.03 12.16 -3.30
C GLY A 4 2.32 11.00 -2.60
N LEU A 5 1.07 11.20 -2.16
CA LEU A 5 0.27 10.15 -1.52
C LEU A 5 -0.16 9.03 -2.47
N ASP A 6 -0.19 9.28 -3.79
CA ASP A 6 -0.59 8.26 -4.76
C ASP A 6 0.42 7.13 -4.87
N VAL A 7 1.70 7.40 -4.55
CA VAL A 7 2.74 6.35 -4.48
C VAL A 7 2.45 5.37 -3.35
N TYR A 8 2.03 5.87 -2.19
CA TYR A 8 1.65 5.04 -1.04
C TYR A 8 0.40 4.22 -1.31
N LYS A 9 -0.61 4.82 -1.97
CA LYS A 9 -1.80 4.09 -2.43
C LYS A 9 -1.41 2.96 -3.38
N GLN A 10 -0.58 3.23 -4.38
CA GLN A 10 -0.13 2.21 -5.34
C GLN A 10 0.59 1.04 -4.65
N CYS A 11 1.45 1.31 -3.66
CA CYS A 11 2.08 0.25 -2.87
C CYS A 11 1.04 -0.60 -2.12
N GLY A 12 0.03 0.04 -1.53
CA GLY A 12 -1.08 -0.64 -0.86
C GLY A 12 -1.86 -1.54 -1.80
N GLU A 13 -2.25 -1.03 -2.99
CA GLU A 13 -2.96 -1.80 -4.01
C GLU A 13 -2.14 -3.00 -4.52
N ARG A 14 -0.86 -2.79 -4.84
CA ARG A 14 0.02 -3.84 -5.36
C ARG A 14 0.26 -4.92 -4.32
N CYS A 15 0.49 -4.54 -3.07
CA CYS A 15 0.63 -5.48 -1.96
C CYS A 15 -0.63 -6.33 -1.78
N ALA A 16 -1.82 -5.72 -1.82
CA ALA A 16 -3.09 -6.44 -1.72
C ALA A 16 -3.31 -7.41 -2.90
N ARG A 17 -3.03 -6.96 -4.13
CA ARG A 17 -3.15 -7.82 -5.34
C ARG A 17 -2.17 -8.98 -5.31
N ALA A 18 -0.93 -8.75 -4.88
CA ALA A 18 0.10 -9.78 -4.76
C ALA A 18 -0.34 -10.88 -3.79
N ARG A 19 -0.80 -10.52 -2.59
CA ARG A 19 -1.34 -11.49 -1.62
C ARG A 19 -2.55 -12.24 -2.13
N ALA A 20 -3.47 -11.56 -2.82
CA ALA A 20 -4.65 -12.21 -3.38
C ALA A 20 -4.30 -13.30 -4.41
N ARG A 21 -3.16 -13.15 -5.10
CA ARG A 21 -2.59 -14.09 -6.07
C ARG A 21 -1.67 -15.14 -5.44
N GLY A 22 -1.41 -15.09 -4.12
CA GLY A 22 -0.46 -15.97 -3.44
C GLY A 22 1.01 -15.61 -3.67
N ASP A 23 1.30 -14.42 -4.21
CA ASP A 23 2.66 -13.94 -4.42
C ASP A 23 3.17 -13.17 -3.19
N GLU A 24 3.62 -13.91 -2.19
CA GLU A 24 4.13 -13.35 -0.94
C GLU A 24 5.47 -12.61 -1.10
N ALA A 25 6.27 -12.98 -2.11
CA ALA A 25 7.54 -12.30 -2.39
C ALA A 25 7.31 -10.86 -2.83
N THR A 26 6.41 -10.66 -3.80
CA THR A 26 6.02 -9.31 -4.25
C THR A 26 5.32 -8.53 -3.15
N ALA A 27 4.42 -9.17 -2.38
CA ALA A 27 3.76 -8.50 -1.26
C ALA A 27 4.75 -7.98 -0.20
N THR A 28 5.76 -8.78 0.12
CA THR A 28 6.82 -8.41 1.06
C THR A 28 7.69 -7.28 0.50
N PHE A 29 8.02 -7.33 -0.79
CA PHE A 29 8.76 -6.27 -1.46
C PHE A 29 8.01 -4.93 -1.40
N GLU A 30 6.75 -4.90 -1.83
CA GLU A 30 5.93 -3.68 -1.86
C GLU A 30 5.73 -3.08 -0.46
N LYS A 31 5.48 -3.93 0.54
CA LYS A 31 5.38 -3.49 1.94
C LYS A 31 6.71 -2.91 2.43
N GLY A 32 7.83 -3.57 2.15
CA GLY A 32 9.15 -3.08 2.52
C GLY A 32 9.55 -1.78 1.81
N TYR A 33 9.15 -1.62 0.55
CA TYR A 33 9.35 -0.40 -0.22
C TYR A 33 8.57 0.78 0.38
N TYR A 34 7.28 0.58 0.68
CA TYR A 34 6.46 1.54 1.43
C TYR A 34 7.13 1.99 2.74
N TRP A 35 7.62 1.04 3.56
CA TRP A 35 8.25 1.37 4.84
C TRP A 35 9.48 2.28 4.69
N ARG A 36 10.31 2.03 3.68
CA ARG A 36 11.50 2.86 3.41
C ARG A 36 11.11 4.27 2.99
N MET A 37 10.12 4.40 2.11
CA MET A 37 9.62 5.72 1.66
C MET A 37 8.96 6.49 2.80
N ARG A 38 8.10 5.85 3.59
CA ARG A 38 7.49 6.49 4.75
C ARG A 38 8.55 7.02 5.72
N ASN A 39 9.63 6.27 5.95
CA ASN A 39 10.66 6.68 6.91
C ASN A 39 11.52 7.86 6.45
N VAL A 40 11.47 8.24 5.17
CA VAL A 40 12.13 9.46 4.68
C VAL A 40 11.22 10.68 4.72
N GLU A 41 9.94 10.51 5.07
CA GLU A 41 9.01 11.63 5.21
C GLU A 41 9.42 12.55 6.36
N ARG A 42 9.33 13.86 6.08
CA ARG A 42 9.96 14.91 6.89
C ARG A 42 9.28 15.12 8.23
N THR A 43 7.96 14.94 8.28
CA THR A 43 7.17 15.20 9.50
C THR A 43 6.41 13.95 9.95
N PRO A 44 6.11 13.82 11.25
CA PRO A 44 5.22 12.76 11.74
C PRO A 44 3.84 12.78 11.06
N ALA A 45 3.32 13.96 10.72
CA ALA A 45 2.05 14.11 10.04
C ALA A 45 2.09 13.53 8.61
N ASP A 46 3.17 13.76 7.87
CA ASP A 46 3.37 13.18 6.54
C ASP A 46 3.51 11.66 6.63
N GLN A 47 4.21 11.15 7.65
CA GLN A 47 4.32 9.72 7.91
C GLN A 47 2.96 9.07 8.23
N GLU A 48 2.08 9.78 8.94
CA GLU A 48 0.73 9.32 9.23
C GLU A 48 -0.14 9.35 7.98
N ALA A 49 -0.07 10.42 7.19
CA ALA A 49 -0.78 10.52 5.92
C ALA A 49 -0.35 9.42 4.92
N ALA A 50 0.95 9.15 4.82
CA ALA A 50 1.52 8.06 4.03
C ALA A 50 1.01 6.69 4.50
N ARG A 51 1.00 6.46 5.82
CA ARG A 51 0.46 5.24 6.42
C ARG A 51 -1.01 5.05 6.09
N LYS A 52 -1.81 6.10 6.30
CA LYS A 52 -3.24 6.06 6.04
C LYS A 52 -3.52 5.77 4.56
N ALA A 53 -2.81 6.43 3.65
CA ALA A 53 -2.94 6.20 2.21
C ALA A 53 -2.63 4.75 1.82
N PHE A 54 -1.58 4.15 2.39
CA PHE A 54 -1.24 2.74 2.17
C PHE A 54 -2.32 1.80 2.75
N ASP A 55 -2.67 1.98 4.03
CA ASP A 55 -3.59 1.09 4.76
C ASP A 55 -4.99 1.10 4.14
N ASP A 56 -5.51 2.28 3.76
CA ASP A 56 -6.81 2.43 3.11
C ASP A 56 -6.83 1.71 1.75
N ALA A 57 -5.84 1.97 0.89
CA ALA A 57 -5.76 1.36 -0.44
C ALA A 57 -5.58 -0.17 -0.37
N TYR A 58 -4.76 -0.64 0.58
CA TYR A 58 -4.58 -2.07 0.83
C TYR A 58 -5.90 -2.72 1.27
N ARG A 59 -6.62 -2.13 2.22
CA ARG A 59 -7.88 -2.68 2.74
C ARG A 59 -8.97 -2.68 1.68
N GLU A 60 -9.14 -1.58 0.96
CA GLU A 60 -10.13 -1.45 -0.11
C GLU A 60 -9.87 -2.49 -1.22
N THR A 61 -8.63 -2.59 -1.67
CA THR A 61 -8.24 -3.57 -2.69
C THR A 61 -8.40 -5.00 -2.19
N SER A 62 -7.99 -5.29 -0.95
CA SER A 62 -8.18 -6.62 -0.35
C SER A 62 -9.66 -7.02 -0.29
N THR A 63 -10.54 -6.07 0.03
CA THR A 63 -12.00 -6.29 0.05
C THR A 63 -12.52 -6.60 -1.35
N LYS A 64 -12.13 -5.81 -2.35
CA LYS A 64 -12.47 -6.04 -3.76
C LYS A 64 -12.01 -7.43 -4.24
N MET A 65 -10.78 -7.82 -3.94
CA MET A 65 -10.23 -9.12 -4.34
C MET A 65 -10.93 -10.30 -3.65
N ARG A 66 -11.45 -10.12 -2.43
CA ARG A 66 -12.26 -11.15 -1.75
C ARG A 66 -13.67 -11.26 -2.34
N GLY A 67 -14.29 -10.13 -2.68
CA GLY A 67 -15.61 -10.11 -3.33
C GLY A 67 -15.62 -10.72 -4.74
N ILE A 68 -14.49 -10.75 -5.44
CA ILE A 68 -14.34 -11.39 -6.76
C ILE A 68 -14.17 -12.93 -6.65
N LYS A 69 -13.84 -13.47 -5.46
CA LYS A 69 -13.66 -14.91 -5.23
C LYS A 69 -14.96 -15.64 -4.82
N ALA A 70 -16.07 -14.93 -4.68
CA ALA A 70 -17.40 -15.49 -4.39
C ALA A 70 -18.19 -15.66 -5.69
#